data_AF-A0A5F0LXV6-F1
#
_entry.id   AF-A0A5F0LXV6-F1
#
_cell.length_a   1.000
_cell.length_b   1.000
_cell.length_c   1.000
_cell.angle_alpha   90.00
_cell.angle_beta   90.00
_cell.angle_gamma   90.00
#
_symmetry.space_group_name_H-M   'P 1'
#
loop_
_entity.id
_entity.type
_entity.pdbx_description
1 polymer ?
#
loop_
_entity_poly.entity_id
_entity_poly.type
_entity_poly.pdbx_seq_one_letter_code
_entity_poly.pdbx_strand_id
1 'polypeptide(L)'
;MSHGFEMQPQAKPATPANAVVAGLHHALEKFNKLAVFLAMIALMLTSIILTYSVVVRYFFHQPTDWQDEASVFMLVGVIFLCSAYVQSLRGHIGIEALAGFLSPRANQVRMFIVDLISFVFCAFFAWKSWTLFHEAWVDGQTTSSTFAPPLWIPYSMMAIGMTVLTLQLLVQVLTRITGTVPASVAAKEQA
;
A
#
# COMPACT_ATOMS: atom_id res chain seq x y z
N MET A 1 31.64 19.04 -9.70
CA MET A 1 31.18 18.82 -8.32
C MET A 1 29.80 18.17 -8.39
N SER A 2 29.77 16.84 -8.44
CA SER A 2 28.53 16.06 -8.46
C SER A 2 28.01 15.99 -7.03
N HIS A 3 26.95 16.74 -6.72
CA HIS A 3 26.19 16.50 -5.50
C HIS A 3 25.56 15.11 -5.62
N GLY A 4 26.29 14.11 -5.13
CA GLY A 4 25.75 12.79 -4.88
C GLY A 4 24.59 12.96 -3.92
N PHE A 5 23.39 12.63 -4.39
CA PHE A 5 22.19 12.56 -3.59
C PHE A 5 22.39 11.41 -2.60
N GLU A 6 23.02 11.68 -1.46
CA GLU A 6 23.12 10.73 -0.36
C GLU A 6 21.70 10.46 0.12
N MET A 7 21.11 9.35 -0.33
CA MET A 7 19.86 8.86 0.24
C MET A 7 20.14 8.46 1.68
N GLN A 8 19.89 9.40 2.58
CA GLN A 8 19.96 9.18 4.02
C GLN A 8 19.16 7.90 4.31
N PRO A 9 19.76 6.87 4.95
CA PRO A 9 19.10 5.60 5.16
C PRO A 9 17.77 5.86 5.85
N GLN A 10 16.66 5.52 5.20
CA GLN A 10 15.33 5.67 5.80
C GLN A 10 15.35 4.98 7.16
N ALA A 11 15.16 5.76 8.22
CA ALA A 11 15.23 5.26 9.59
C ALA A 11 14.17 4.16 9.76
N LYS A 12 14.65 2.95 10.07
CA LYS A 12 13.81 1.78 10.31
C LYS A 12 12.75 2.14 11.37
N PRO A 13 11.45 1.85 11.15
CA PRO A 13 10.39 2.24 12.08
C PRO A 13 10.69 1.73 13.49
N ALA A 14 10.49 2.59 14.49
CA ALA A 14 10.75 2.29 15.89
C ALA A 14 9.93 1.07 16.34
N THR A 15 10.61 0.07 16.90
CA THR A 15 9.97 -1.15 17.40
C THR A 15 9.00 -0.79 18.52
N PRO A 16 7.70 -1.15 18.42
CA PRO A 16 6.71 -0.82 19.44
C PRO A 16 7.00 -1.58 20.75
N ALA A 17 6.84 -0.91 21.89
CA ALA A 17 7.15 -1.46 23.22
C ALA A 17 6.18 -2.56 23.71
N ASN A 18 4.96 -2.61 23.17
CA ASN A 18 3.98 -3.63 23.52
C ASN A 18 4.23 -4.91 22.71
N ALA A 19 4.47 -6.03 23.39
CA ALA A 19 4.72 -7.33 22.75
C ALA A 19 3.64 -7.72 21.72
N VAL A 20 2.38 -7.33 21.97
CA VAL A 20 1.25 -7.56 21.05
C VAL A 20 1.37 -6.70 19.78
N VAL A 21 1.70 -5.41 19.92
CA VAL A 21 1.85 -4.48 18.78
C VAL A 21 3.12 -4.84 17.99
N ALA A 22 4.17 -5.27 18.67
CA ALA A 22 5.39 -5.78 18.06
C ALA A 22 5.09 -7.06 17.26
N GLY A 23 4.38 -8.02 17.82
CA GLY A 23 3.97 -9.24 17.12
C GLY A 23 3.18 -8.93 15.85
N LEU A 24 2.19 -8.03 15.94
CA LEU A 24 1.39 -7.60 14.80
C LEU A 24 2.22 -6.89 13.74
N HIS A 25 3.15 -6.00 14.14
CA HIS A 25 4.06 -5.32 13.23
C HIS A 25 4.95 -6.31 12.45
N HIS A 26 5.52 -7.31 13.13
CA HIS A 26 6.35 -8.32 12.47
C HIS A 26 5.54 -9.21 11.53
N ALA A 27 4.30 -9.56 11.89
CA ALA A 27 3.40 -10.30 11.02
C ALA A 27 3.06 -9.50 9.76
N LEU A 28 2.73 -8.21 9.91
CA LEU A 28 2.47 -7.30 8.80
C LEU A 28 3.71 -7.09 7.92
N GLU A 29 4.91 -6.94 8.49
CA GLU A 29 6.14 -6.84 7.70
C GLU A 29 6.39 -8.08 6.85
N LYS A 30 6.19 -9.28 7.41
CA LYS A 30 6.35 -10.54 6.65
C LYS A 30 5.33 -10.62 5.52
N PHE A 31 4.07 -10.31 5.81
CA PHE A 31 3.02 -10.27 4.79
C PHE A 31 3.33 -9.25 3.70
N ASN A 32 3.73 -8.03 4.07
CA ASN A 32 4.07 -6.96 3.15
C ASN A 32 5.26 -7.34 2.24
N LYS A 33 6.29 -7.98 2.79
CA LYS A 33 7.44 -8.46 1.97
C LYS A 33 7.01 -9.51 0.96
N LEU A 34 6.15 -10.45 1.37
CA LEU A 34 5.58 -11.44 0.45
C LEU A 34 4.72 -10.77 -0.62
N ALA A 35 3.86 -9.83 -0.22
CA ALA A 35 3.00 -9.07 -1.13
C ALA A 35 3.81 -8.30 -2.17
N VAL A 36 4.89 -7.62 -1.76
CA VAL A 36 5.81 -6.92 -2.67
C VAL A 36 6.51 -7.90 -3.61
N PHE A 37 6.98 -9.04 -3.12
CA PHE A 37 7.60 -10.06 -3.98
C PHE A 37 6.63 -10.58 -5.05
N LEU A 38 5.39 -10.90 -4.65
CA LEU A 38 4.33 -11.31 -5.59
C LEU A 38 4.00 -10.18 -6.57
N ALA A 39 3.98 -8.93 -6.11
CA ALA A 39 3.72 -7.78 -6.96
C ALA A 39 4.83 -7.54 -7.99
N MET A 40 6.10 -7.77 -7.63
CA MET A 40 7.22 -7.70 -8.59
C MET A 40 7.05 -8.73 -9.71
N ILE A 41 6.67 -9.97 -9.36
CA ILE A 41 6.39 -11.03 -10.34
C ILE A 41 5.19 -10.64 -11.20
N ALA A 42 4.10 -10.16 -10.60
CA ALA A 42 2.90 -9.73 -11.31
C ALA A 42 3.22 -8.60 -12.30
N LEU A 43 4.00 -7.58 -11.90
CA LEU A 43 4.42 -6.50 -12.79
C LEU A 43 5.27 -6.99 -13.96
N MET A 44 6.20 -7.92 -13.71
CA MET A 44 7.01 -8.54 -14.77
C MET A 44 6.11 -9.29 -15.76
N LEU A 45 5.16 -10.08 -15.26
CA LEU A 45 4.19 -10.81 -16.07
C LEU A 45 3.31 -9.86 -16.88
N THR A 46 2.75 -8.81 -16.27
CA THR A 46 1.99 -7.77 -16.96
C THR A 46 2.80 -7.15 -18.10
N SER A 47 4.08 -6.81 -17.86
CA SER A 47 4.94 -6.26 -18.91
C SER A 47 5.14 -7.23 -20.08
N ILE A 48 5.31 -8.53 -19.80
CA ILE A 48 5.46 -9.57 -20.83
C ILE A 48 4.16 -9.74 -21.61
N ILE A 49 3.01 -9.81 -20.92
CA ILE A 49 1.67 -9.97 -21.53
C ILE A 49 1.38 -8.81 -22.48
N LEU A 50 1.60 -7.56 -22.04
CA LEU A 50 1.37 -6.38 -22.86
C LEU A 50 2.32 -6.32 -24.05
N THR A 51 3.60 -6.66 -23.85
CA THR A 51 4.58 -6.71 -24.95
C THR A 51 4.19 -7.78 -25.98
N TYR A 52 3.77 -8.96 -25.52
CA TYR A 52 3.25 -10.01 -26.38
C TYR A 52 2.02 -9.54 -27.17
N SER A 53 1.06 -8.88 -26.51
CA SER A 53 -0.14 -8.34 -27.14
C SER A 53 0.21 -7.40 -28.30
N VAL A 54 1.14 -6.47 -28.06
CA VAL A 54 1.65 -5.54 -29.08
C VAL A 54 2.26 -6.33 -30.25
N VAL A 55 3.17 -7.26 -29.99
CA VAL A 55 3.82 -8.06 -31.04
C VAL A 55 2.79 -8.83 -31.87
N VAL A 56 1.85 -9.53 -31.25
CA VAL A 56 0.83 -10.29 -31.99
C VAL A 56 -0.04 -9.38 -32.83
N ARG A 57 -0.46 -8.24 -32.28
CA ARG A 57 -1.32 -7.29 -32.98
C ARG A 57 -0.65 -6.70 -34.23
N TYR A 58 0.63 -6.33 -34.13
CA TYR A 58 1.34 -5.68 -35.24
C TYR A 58 1.87 -6.66 -36.28
N PHE A 59 2.35 -7.84 -35.87
CA PHE A 59 2.96 -8.80 -36.79
C PHE A 59 1.95 -9.82 -37.34
N PHE A 60 1.03 -10.28 -36.50
CA PHE A 60 0.07 -11.34 -36.85
C PHE A 60 -1.32 -10.81 -37.17
N HIS A 61 -1.58 -9.51 -36.99
CA HIS A 61 -2.86 -8.84 -37.27
C HIS A 61 -4.07 -9.49 -36.57
N GLN A 62 -3.84 -10.19 -35.47
CA GLN A 62 -4.89 -10.80 -34.64
C GLN A 62 -4.92 -10.10 -33.28
N PRO A 63 -6.00 -9.38 -32.94
CA PRO A 63 -6.19 -8.87 -31.59
C PRO A 63 -6.49 -10.03 -30.62
N THR A 64 -6.08 -9.89 -29.37
CA THR A 64 -6.33 -10.89 -28.32
C THR A 64 -7.07 -10.22 -27.18
N ASP A 65 -8.26 -10.73 -26.86
CA ASP A 65 -9.24 -9.99 -26.04
C ASP A 65 -9.07 -10.17 -24.52
N TRP A 66 -8.09 -10.94 -24.05
CA TRP A 66 -7.93 -11.27 -22.62
C TRP A 66 -6.79 -10.50 -21.92
N GLN A 67 -5.89 -9.89 -22.70
CA GLN A 67 -4.62 -9.35 -22.22
C GLN A 67 -4.81 -8.08 -21.43
N ASP A 68 -5.76 -7.24 -21.84
CA ASP A 68 -6.06 -5.98 -21.20
C ASP A 68 -6.61 -6.22 -19.78
N GLU A 69 -7.56 -7.14 -19.64
CA GLU A 69 -8.18 -7.49 -18.36
C GLU A 69 -7.19 -8.18 -17.43
N ALA A 70 -6.41 -9.14 -17.94
CA ALA A 70 -5.39 -9.81 -17.15
C ALA A 70 -4.37 -8.78 -16.59
N SER A 71 -3.95 -7.84 -17.42
CA SER A 71 -3.02 -6.78 -17.04
C SER A 71 -3.63 -5.83 -16.00
N VAL A 72 -4.88 -5.41 -16.20
CA VAL A 72 -5.62 -4.56 -15.26
C VAL A 72 -5.81 -5.27 -13.91
N PHE A 73 -6.19 -6.54 -13.90
CA PHE A 73 -6.41 -7.30 -12.68
C PHE A 73 -5.11 -7.49 -11.89
N MET A 74 -4.00 -7.81 -12.58
CA MET A 74 -2.69 -7.86 -11.96
C MET A 74 -2.28 -6.51 -11.38
N LEU A 75 -2.52 -5.41 -12.10
CA LEU A 75 -2.17 -4.06 -11.64
C LEU A 75 -3.00 -3.64 -10.41
N VAL A 76 -4.31 -3.94 -10.39
CA VAL A 76 -5.16 -3.76 -9.20
C VAL A 76 -4.56 -4.51 -8.02
N GLY A 77 -4.20 -5.78 -8.22
CA GLY A 77 -3.53 -6.59 -7.21
C GLY A 77 -2.25 -5.95 -6.68
N VAL A 78 -1.36 -5.52 -7.57
CA VAL A 78 -0.10 -4.84 -7.24
C VAL A 78 -0.34 -3.60 -6.40
N ILE A 79 -1.26 -2.72 -6.84
CA ILE A 79 -1.53 -1.44 -6.18
C ILE A 79 -2.03 -1.67 -4.74
N PHE A 80 -3.06 -2.49 -4.58
CA PHE A 80 -3.69 -2.67 -3.27
C PHE A 80 -2.84 -3.51 -2.32
N LEU A 81 -2.18 -4.57 -2.79
CA LEU A 81 -1.34 -5.41 -1.94
C LEU A 81 -0.05 -4.71 -1.50
N CYS A 82 0.52 -3.84 -2.33
CA CYS A 82 1.71 -3.05 -1.96
C CYS A 82 1.38 -1.80 -1.14
N SER A 83 0.14 -1.33 -1.12
CA SER A 83 -0.25 -0.09 -0.44
C SER A 83 0.17 -0.05 1.03
N ALA A 84 -0.01 -1.15 1.76
CA ALA A 84 0.37 -1.27 3.16
C ALA A 84 1.90 -1.21 3.36
N TYR A 85 2.67 -1.81 2.45
CA TYR A 85 4.12 -1.72 2.47
C TYR A 85 4.58 -0.28 2.26
N VAL A 86 4.04 0.41 1.25
CA VAL A 86 4.38 1.81 0.97
C VAL A 86 3.98 2.70 2.15
N GLN A 87 2.83 2.46 2.76
CA GLN A 87 2.40 3.18 3.98
C GLN A 87 3.33 2.93 5.17
N SER A 88 3.90 1.72 5.27
CA SER A 88 4.87 1.39 6.34
C SER A 88 6.17 2.17 6.21
N LEU A 89 6.60 2.49 4.98
CA LEU A 89 7.79 3.29 4.70
C LEU A 89 7.61 4.78 5.04
N ARG A 90 6.38 5.25 5.31
CA ARG A 90 6.04 6.63 5.70
C ARG A 90 6.74 7.70 4.84
N GLY A 91 6.65 7.58 3.53
CA GLY A 91 7.16 8.57 2.56
C GLY A 91 6.29 9.83 2.43
N HIS A 92 5.81 10.43 3.53
CA HIS A 92 5.08 11.70 3.46
C HIS A 92 6.04 12.89 3.30
N ILE A 93 6.80 12.90 2.20
CA ILE A 93 7.74 13.96 1.83
C ILE A 93 7.05 15.34 1.86
N GLY A 94 5.79 15.40 1.42
CA GLY A 94 4.98 16.63 1.46
C GLY A 94 4.59 17.09 2.87
N ILE A 95 4.51 16.19 3.86
CA ILE A 95 4.25 16.57 5.25
C ILE A 95 5.52 17.10 5.91
N GLU A 96 6.68 16.55 5.55
CA GLU A 96 7.99 16.94 6.09
C GLU A 96 8.39 18.37 5.69
N ALA A 97 8.07 18.82 4.46
CA ALA A 97 8.33 20.20 4.05
C ALA A 97 7.63 21.23 4.96
N LEU A 98 6.39 20.95 5.36
CA LEU A 98 5.65 21.79 6.31
C LEU A 98 6.08 21.53 7.77
N ALA A 99 6.66 20.37 8.08
CA ALA A 99 7.18 20.06 9.41
C ALA A 99 8.35 20.98 9.80
N GLY A 100 9.15 21.46 8.85
CA GLY A 100 10.24 22.40 9.08
C GLY A 100 9.80 23.78 9.61
N PHE A 101 8.53 24.16 9.41
CA PHE A 101 7.98 25.44 9.84
C PHE A 101 7.17 25.37 11.15
N LEU A 102 6.88 24.16 11.65
CA LEU A 102 6.03 23.95 12.84
C LEU A 102 6.87 23.61 14.07
N SER A 103 6.35 23.98 15.25
CA SER A 103 6.93 23.54 16.52
C SER A 103 6.85 22.01 16.68
N PRO A 104 7.78 21.36 17.42
CA PRO A 104 7.83 19.90 17.54
C PRO A 104 6.51 19.27 18.03
N ARG A 105 5.80 19.95 18.94
CA ARG A 105 4.50 19.51 19.47
C ARG A 105 3.38 19.62 18.44
N ALA A 106 3.34 20.73 17.68
CA ALA A 106 2.34 20.92 16.63
C ALA A 106 2.52 19.90 15.50
N ASN A 107 3.76 19.56 15.15
CA ASN A 107 4.03 18.54 14.14
C ASN A 107 3.61 17.13 14.58
N GLN A 108 3.80 16.77 15.86
CA GLN A 108 3.32 15.50 16.41
C GLN A 108 1.80 15.38 16.38
N VAL A 109 1.08 16.43 16.78
CA VAL A 109 -0.40 16.47 16.73
C VAL A 109 -0.90 16.38 15.28
N ARG A 110 -0.29 17.14 14.37
CA ARG A 110 -0.61 17.09 12.94
C ARG A 110 -0.45 15.67 12.39
N MET A 111 0.68 15.01 12.64
CA MET A 111 0.91 13.64 12.18
C MET A 111 -0.11 12.66 12.75
N PHE A 112 -0.48 12.81 14.03
CA PHE A 112 -1.51 11.99 14.66
C PHE A 112 -2.88 12.19 14.01
N ILE A 113 -3.29 13.43 13.74
CA ILE A 113 -4.55 13.74 13.07
C ILE A 113 -4.58 13.15 11.65
N VAL A 114 -3.49 13.29 10.90
CA VAL A 114 -3.38 12.70 9.55
C VAL A 114 -3.52 11.19 9.62
N ASP A 115 -2.74 10.51 10.48
CA ASP A 115 -2.80 9.06 10.63
C ASP A 115 -4.22 8.60 11.04
N LEU A 116 -4.90 9.35 11.92
CA LEU A 116 -6.26 9.04 12.38
C LEU A 116 -7.30 9.21 11.26
N ILE A 117 -7.25 10.32 10.52
CA ILE A 117 -8.15 10.56 9.38
C ILE A 117 -7.93 9.50 8.30
N SER A 118 -6.68 9.21 7.97
CA SER A 118 -6.31 8.15 7.03
C SER A 118 -6.83 6.79 7.50
N PHE A 119 -6.69 6.47 8.78
CA PHE A 119 -7.22 5.22 9.35
C PHE A 119 -8.74 5.11 9.19
N VAL A 120 -9.50 6.15 9.56
CA VAL A 120 -10.96 6.15 9.45
C VAL A 120 -11.40 6.01 8.00
N PHE A 121 -10.78 6.75 7.09
CA PHE A 121 -11.06 6.67 5.66
C PHE A 121 -10.76 5.28 5.10
N CYS A 122 -9.57 4.74 5.38
CA CYS A 122 -9.18 3.41 4.91
C CYS A 122 -10.05 2.31 5.50
N ALA A 123 -10.48 2.41 6.76
CA ALA A 123 -11.39 1.46 7.39
C ALA A 123 -12.77 1.46 6.71
N PHE A 124 -13.32 2.63 6.43
CA PHE A 124 -14.56 2.76 5.65
C PHE A 124 -14.39 2.16 4.24
N PHE A 125 -13.28 2.46 3.57
CA PHE A 125 -13.03 1.98 2.22
C PHE A 125 -12.78 0.46 2.18
N ALA A 126 -12.15 -0.13 3.20
CA ALA A 126 -12.01 -1.57 3.35
C ALA A 126 -13.38 -2.26 3.51
N TRP A 127 -14.27 -1.69 4.33
CA TRP A 127 -15.63 -2.20 4.46
C TRP A 127 -16.40 -2.14 3.13
N LYS A 128 -16.35 -0.99 2.44
CA LYS A 128 -16.97 -0.83 1.11
C LYS A 128 -16.39 -1.81 0.08
N SER A 129 -15.08 -2.05 0.11
CA SER A 129 -14.43 -3.02 -0.77
C SER A 129 -14.96 -4.44 -0.54
N TRP A 130 -15.20 -4.83 0.71
CA TRP A 130 -15.79 -6.13 1.04
C TRP A 130 -17.25 -6.24 0.58
N THR A 131 -18.03 -5.15 0.69
CA THR A 131 -19.39 -5.12 0.14
C THR A 131 -19.39 -5.29 -1.38
N LEU A 132 -18.44 -4.67 -2.08
CA LEU A 132 -18.34 -4.75 -3.54
C LEU A 132 -17.89 -6.14 -4.01
N PHE A 133 -16.98 -6.77 -3.28
CA PHE A 133 -16.60 -8.18 -3.51
C PHE A 133 -17.80 -9.11 -3.36
N HIS A 134 -18.58 -8.94 -2.28
CA HIS A 134 -19.75 -9.77 -2.03
C HIS A 134 -20.81 -9.62 -3.13
N GLU A 135 -21.11 -8.38 -3.52
CA GLU A 135 -22.05 -8.09 -4.61
C GLU A 135 -21.58 -8.74 -5.92
N ALA A 136 -20.32 -8.55 -6.30
CA ALA A 136 -19.78 -9.12 -7.54
C ALA A 136 -19.79 -10.65 -7.54
N TRP A 137 -19.66 -11.28 -6.37
CA TRP A 137 -19.74 -12.73 -6.23
C TRP A 137 -21.19 -13.24 -6.35
N VAL A 138 -22.14 -12.56 -5.70
CA VAL A 138 -23.55 -12.99 -5.66
C VAL A 138 -24.25 -12.72 -7.00
N ASP A 139 -24.03 -11.53 -7.56
CA ASP A 139 -24.67 -11.11 -8.82
C ASP A 139 -23.94 -11.64 -10.07
N GLY A 140 -22.78 -12.27 -9.88
CA GLY A 140 -21.96 -12.79 -10.98
C GLY A 140 -21.46 -11.67 -11.91
N GLN A 141 -21.09 -10.52 -11.36
CA GLN A 141 -20.68 -9.37 -12.16
C GLN A 141 -19.41 -9.67 -12.97
N THR A 142 -19.45 -9.36 -14.25
CA THR A 142 -18.33 -9.51 -15.19
C THR A 142 -17.89 -8.16 -15.74
N THR A 143 -16.64 -8.07 -16.19
CA THR A 143 -16.16 -6.90 -16.94
C THR A 143 -17.01 -6.70 -18.20
N SER A 144 -17.22 -5.44 -18.60
CA SER A 144 -17.96 -5.06 -19.82
C SER A 144 -17.20 -5.30 -21.13
N SER A 145 -16.35 -6.33 -21.18
CA SER A 145 -15.53 -6.67 -22.34
C SER A 145 -15.95 -7.99 -22.98
N THR A 146 -15.45 -8.26 -24.18
CA THR A 146 -15.72 -9.51 -24.91
C THR A 146 -15.30 -10.75 -24.12
N PHE A 147 -14.20 -10.66 -23.37
CA PHE A 147 -13.71 -11.76 -22.54
C PHE A 147 -14.52 -11.95 -21.24
N ALA A 148 -15.19 -10.90 -20.77
CA ALA A 148 -16.10 -10.89 -19.63
C ALA A 148 -15.61 -11.68 -18.38
N PRO A 149 -14.36 -11.49 -17.91
CA PRO A 149 -13.90 -12.17 -16.71
C PRO A 149 -14.67 -11.68 -15.46
N PRO A 150 -14.80 -12.51 -14.43
CA PRO A 150 -15.57 -12.17 -13.24
C PRO A 150 -14.84 -11.13 -12.38
N LEU A 151 -15.57 -10.10 -11.92
CA LEU A 151 -15.04 -8.96 -11.16
C LEU A 151 -14.74 -9.28 -9.69
N TRP A 152 -15.19 -10.43 -9.17
CA TRP A 152 -14.87 -10.83 -7.80
C TRP A 152 -13.35 -10.99 -7.59
N ILE A 153 -12.59 -11.32 -8.66
CA ILE A 153 -11.13 -11.49 -8.58
C ILE A 153 -10.46 -10.16 -8.19
N PRO A 154 -10.54 -9.07 -8.98
CA PRO A 154 -9.90 -7.81 -8.62
C PRO A 154 -10.49 -7.21 -7.33
N TYR A 155 -11.79 -7.36 -7.08
CA TYR A 155 -12.41 -6.85 -5.85
C TYR A 155 -11.94 -7.59 -4.61
N SER A 156 -11.68 -8.89 -4.68
CA SER A 156 -11.09 -9.63 -3.56
C SER A 156 -9.68 -9.12 -3.22
N MET A 157 -8.84 -8.87 -4.24
CA MET A 157 -7.49 -8.34 -4.04
C MET A 157 -7.53 -6.92 -3.45
N MET A 158 -8.44 -6.08 -3.95
CA MET A 158 -8.70 -4.74 -3.41
C MET A 158 -9.10 -4.82 -1.93
N ALA A 159 -10.07 -5.67 -1.60
CA ALA A 159 -10.61 -5.76 -0.26
C ALA A 159 -9.59 -6.32 0.75
N ILE A 160 -8.79 -7.31 0.36
CA ILE A 160 -7.67 -7.80 1.15
C ILE A 160 -6.61 -6.71 1.35
N GLY A 161 -6.16 -6.06 0.27
CA GLY A 161 -5.13 -5.02 0.35
C GLY A 161 -5.55 -3.83 1.22
N MET A 162 -6.80 -3.38 1.09
CA MET A 162 -7.35 -2.30 1.92
C MET A 162 -7.47 -2.69 3.40
N THR A 163 -7.78 -3.95 3.69
CA THR A 163 -7.81 -4.47 5.07
C THR A 163 -6.41 -4.43 5.68
N VAL A 164 -5.40 -4.90 4.95
CA VAL A 164 -4.01 -4.89 5.42
C VAL A 164 -3.48 -3.47 5.60
N LEU A 165 -3.80 -2.55 4.69
CA LEU A 165 -3.47 -1.13 4.81
C LEU A 165 -4.10 -0.50 6.07
N THR A 166 -5.36 -0.84 6.34
CA THR A 166 -6.08 -0.36 7.53
C THR A 166 -5.43 -0.89 8.81
N LEU A 167 -5.02 -2.16 8.84
CA LEU A 167 -4.27 -2.75 9.96
C LEU A 167 -2.91 -2.07 10.15
N GLN A 168 -2.20 -1.74 9.06
CA GLN A 168 -0.94 -1.00 9.13
C GLN A 168 -1.13 0.39 9.75
N LEU A 169 -2.17 1.12 9.34
CA LEU A 169 -2.53 2.42 9.91
C LEU A 169 -2.93 2.31 11.39
N LEU A 170 -3.68 1.26 11.76
CA LEU A 170 -4.03 1.00 13.15
C LEU A 170 -2.79 0.82 14.02
N VAL A 171 -1.84 -0.02 13.59
CA VAL A 171 -0.56 -0.23 14.30
C VAL A 171 0.21 1.09 14.44
N GLN A 172 0.22 1.91 13.40
CA GLN A 172 0.86 3.23 13.41
C GLN A 172 0.21 4.18 14.44
N VAL A 173 -1.12 4.26 14.48
CA VAL A 173 -1.86 5.07 15.44
C VAL A 173 -1.65 4.58 16.87
N LEU A 174 -1.75 3.26 17.10
CA LEU A 174 -1.54 2.65 18.41
C LEU A 174 -0.13 2.90 18.94
N THR A 175 0.89 2.74 18.09
CA THR A 175 2.30 2.97 18.46
C THR A 175 2.52 4.42 18.92
N ARG A 176 1.87 5.40 18.26
CA ARG A 176 1.93 6.81 18.67
C ARG A 176 1.25 7.07 20.01
N ILE A 177 0.07 6.46 20.26
CA ILE A 177 -0.66 6.62 21.52
C ILE A 177 0.10 5.98 22.69
N THR A 178 0.77 4.85 22.47
CA THR A 178 1.55 4.14 23.49
C THR A 178 2.91 4.78 23.80
N GLY A 179 3.23 5.94 23.20
CA GLY A 179 4.26 6.84 23.72
C GLY A 179 5.72 6.47 23.44
N THR A 180 6.05 5.75 22.36
CA THR A 180 7.45 5.70 21.92
C THR A 180 7.81 6.99 21.20
N VAL A 181 8.34 7.94 21.96
CA VAL A 181 9.04 9.12 21.43
C VAL A 181 10.08 8.63 20.41
N PRO A 182 10.08 9.13 19.17
CA PRO A 182 11.12 8.77 18.20
C PRO A 182 12.49 9.09 18.80
N ALA A 183 13.44 8.16 18.67
CA ALA A 183 14.82 8.30 19.18
C ALA A 183 15.54 9.59 18.71
N SER A 184 15.00 10.31 17.72
CA SER A 184 15.50 11.62 17.30
C SER A 184 15.31 12.74 18.33
N VAL A 185 14.39 12.62 19.29
CA VAL A 185 14.24 13.58 20.40
C VAL A 185 15.21 13.25 21.54
N ALA A 186 15.44 11.96 21.81
CA ALA A 186 16.40 11.53 22.83
C ALA A 186 17.85 11.93 22.49
N ALA A 187 18.22 11.95 21.20
CA ALA A 187 19.53 12.41 20.76
C ALA A 187 19.74 13.93 20.86
N LYS A 188 18.65 14.73 20.87
CA LYS A 188 18.73 16.19 21.02
C LYS A 188 18.72 16.69 22.47
N GLU A 189 18.46 15.80 23.42
CA GLU A 189 18.52 16.11 24.86
C GLU A 189 19.85 15.67 25.50
N GLN A 190 20.72 15.02 24.70
CA GLN A 190 22.06 14.58 25.10
C GLN A 190 23.20 15.34 24.39
N ALA A 191 22.88 16.39 23.63
CA ALA A 191 23.84 17.23 22.91
C ALA A 191 23.74 18.70 23.36
#